data_AF-A0A4P6MWX4-F1
#
_entry.id   AF-A0A4P6MWX4-F1
#
_cell.length_a   1.000
_cell.length_b   1.000
_cell.length_c   1.000
_cell.angle_alpha   90.00
_cell.angle_beta   90.00
_cell.angle_gamma   90.00
#
_symmetry.space_group_name_H-M   'P 1'
#
loop_
_entity.id
_entity.type
_entity.pdbx_description
1 polymer ?
#
loop_
_entity_poly.entity_id
_entity_poly.type
_entity_poly.pdbx_seq_one_letter_code
_entity_poly.pdbx_strand_id
1 'polypeptide(L)'
;MAFVGMNLDTVKGELPKWQTLGEDLQTVITNVDTQVQEANDAWNGPDSDKFVAEWQGQYRAQLVAAKTLVENLTTTLGQEITEQARVSGA
;
A
#
# COMPACT_ATOMS: atom_id res chain seq x y z
N MET A 1 -16.31 -31.38 -0.55
CA MET A 1 -17.50 -30.55 -0.25
C MET A 1 -17.17 -29.13 -0.70
N ALA A 2 -18.03 -28.53 -1.51
CA ALA A 2 -17.83 -27.17 -2.00
C ALA A 2 -18.10 -26.17 -0.85
N PHE A 3 -17.17 -25.24 -0.63
CA PHE A 3 -17.34 -24.18 0.36
C PHE A 3 -18.49 -23.26 -0.08
N VAL A 4 -19.45 -22.96 0.80
CA VAL A 4 -20.41 -21.87 0.61
C VAL A 4 -20.12 -20.84 1.70
N GLY A 5 -19.58 -19.68 1.30
CA GLY A 5 -19.07 -18.64 2.20
C GLY A 5 -17.54 -18.46 2.09
N MET A 6 -16.94 -17.75 3.04
CA MET A 6 -15.49 -17.47 3.09
C MET A 6 -14.73 -18.63 3.75
N ASN A 7 -13.68 -19.14 3.08
CA ASN A 7 -12.70 -19.99 3.75
C ASN A 7 -11.83 -19.15 4.69
N LEU A 8 -12.21 -19.12 5.97
CA LEU A 8 -11.60 -18.27 6.99
C LEU A 8 -10.08 -18.49 7.12
N ASP A 9 -9.60 -19.72 7.05
CA ASP A 9 -8.17 -20.01 7.23
C ASP A 9 -7.35 -19.48 6.05
N THR A 10 -7.83 -19.72 4.82
CA THR A 10 -7.17 -19.19 3.62
C THR A 10 -7.18 -17.66 3.63
N VAL A 11 -8.32 -17.04 3.92
CA VAL A 11 -8.45 -15.58 3.84
C VAL A 11 -7.71 -14.88 4.99
N LYS A 12 -7.71 -15.45 6.20
CA LYS A 12 -6.83 -15.00 7.30
C LYS A 12 -5.35 -15.14 6.94
N GLY A 13 -4.97 -16.17 6.17
CA GLY A 13 -3.60 -16.36 5.69
C GLY A 13 -3.14 -15.35 4.64
N GLU A 14 -4.06 -14.75 3.89
CA GLU A 14 -3.74 -13.70 2.91
C GLU A 14 -3.60 -12.31 3.55
N LEU A 15 -4.30 -12.04 4.65
CA LEU A 15 -4.34 -10.73 5.29
C LEU A 15 -2.93 -10.17 5.65
N PRO A 16 -2.01 -10.94 6.26
CA PRO A 16 -0.65 -10.46 6.53
C PRO A 16 0.12 -10.09 5.26
N LYS A 17 -0.12 -10.79 4.14
CA LYS A 17 0.56 -10.49 2.87
C LYS A 17 0.14 -9.12 2.33
N TRP A 18 -1.13 -8.76 2.51
CA TRP A 18 -1.64 -7.45 2.09
C TRP A 18 -1.13 -6.33 2.99
N GLN A 19 -0.95 -6.59 4.29
CA GLN A 19 -0.25 -5.68 5.20
C GLN A 19 1.19 -5.43 4.73
N THR A 20 1.94 -6.50 4.41
CA THR A 20 3.29 -6.38 3.86
C THR A 20 3.31 -5.59 2.55
N LEU A 21 2.34 -5.78 1.65
CA LEU A 21 2.26 -4.96 0.42
C LEU A 21 2.10 -3.46 0.72
N GLY A 22 1.36 -3.09 1.77
CA GLY A 22 1.25 -1.70 2.22
C GLY A 22 2.59 -1.13 2.74
N GLU A 23 3.36 -1.96 3.46
CA GLU A 23 4.70 -1.61 3.95
C GLU A 23 5.73 -1.52 2.82
N ASP A 24 5.66 -2.41 1.84
CA ASP A 24 6.49 -2.39 0.63
C ASP A 24 6.25 -1.11 -0.17
N LEU A 25 4.99 -0.69 -0.33
CA LEU A 25 4.66 0.59 -0.96
C LEU A 25 5.24 1.78 -0.19
N GLN A 26 5.18 1.75 1.14
CA GLN A 26 5.82 2.78 1.96
C GLN A 26 7.33 2.82 1.75
N THR A 27 7.98 1.66 1.64
CA THR A 27 9.41 1.54 1.36
C THR A 27 9.76 2.12 -0.02
N VAL A 28 8.96 1.82 -1.05
CA VAL A 28 9.13 2.39 -2.39
C VAL A 28 9.02 3.91 -2.35
N ILE A 29 8.00 4.47 -1.69
CA ILE A 29 7.83 5.93 -1.57
C ILE A 29 9.07 6.56 -0.93
N THR A 30 9.54 6.01 0.19
CA THR A 30 10.71 6.53 0.90
C THR A 30 11.99 6.43 0.05
N ASN A 31 12.17 5.33 -0.68
CA ASN A 31 13.34 5.15 -1.54
C ASN A 31 13.35 6.16 -2.69
N VAL A 32 12.19 6.40 -3.32
CA VAL A 32 12.10 7.39 -4.40
C VAL A 32 12.26 8.81 -3.84
N ASP A 33 11.70 9.13 -2.66
CA ASP A 33 11.93 10.41 -1.97
C ASP A 33 13.45 10.67 -1.80
N THR A 34 14.21 9.67 -1.31
CA THR A 34 15.67 9.76 -1.15
C THR A 34 16.38 9.93 -2.49
N GLN A 35 16.07 9.09 -3.48
CA GLN A 35 16.75 9.11 -4.78
C GLN A 35 16.48 10.38 -5.58
N VAL A 36 15.28 10.95 -5.48
CA VAL A 36 14.95 12.24 -6.09
C VAL A 36 15.78 13.36 -5.47
N GLN A 37 15.98 13.34 -4.14
CA GLN A 37 16.83 14.31 -3.47
C GLN A 37 18.31 14.15 -3.85
N GLU A 38 18.84 12.91 -3.84
CA GLU A 38 20.21 12.64 -4.26
C GLU A 38 20.48 13.07 -5.71
N ALA A 39 19.51 12.85 -6.61
CA ALA A 39 19.59 13.32 -7.98
C ALA A 39 19.63 14.85 -8.05
N ASN A 40 18.80 15.55 -7.26
CA ASN A 40 18.81 17.02 -7.20
C ASN A 40 20.12 17.59 -6.64
N ASP A 41 20.72 16.94 -5.65
CA ASP A 41 21.99 17.39 -5.07
C ASP A 41 23.15 17.25 -6.08
N ALA A 42 23.09 16.23 -6.95
CA ALA A 42 24.08 15.99 -8.01
C ALA A 42 23.80 16.79 -9.30
N TRP A 43 22.56 17.22 -9.53
CA TRP A 43 22.13 17.96 -10.70
C TRP A 43 21.57 19.31 -10.26
N ASN A 44 22.40 20.34 -10.33
CA ASN A 44 21.99 21.68 -9.90
C ASN A 44 21.43 22.46 -11.09
N GLY A 45 20.15 22.84 -11.04
CA GLY A 45 19.56 23.79 -12.00
C GLY A 45 18.03 23.74 -12.10
N PRO A 46 17.42 24.62 -12.91
CA PRO A 46 15.95 24.72 -12.99
C PRO A 46 15.24 23.43 -13.40
N ASP A 47 15.90 22.57 -14.18
CA ASP A 47 15.35 21.30 -14.61
C ASP A 47 15.29 20.27 -13.47
N SER A 48 16.27 20.28 -12.55
CA SER A 48 16.25 19.42 -11.35
C SER A 48 15.16 19.86 -10.39
N ASP A 49 15.03 21.17 -10.17
CA ASP A 49 13.96 21.76 -9.36
C ASP A 49 12.58 21.37 -9.92
N LYS A 50 12.43 21.41 -11.25
CA LYS A 50 11.20 20.97 -11.92
C LYS A 50 10.95 19.48 -11.72
N PHE A 51 11.96 18.63 -11.85
CA PHE A 51 11.83 17.19 -11.64
C PHE A 51 11.40 16.87 -10.19
N VAL A 52 12.01 17.51 -9.20
CA VAL A 52 11.61 17.39 -7.79
C VAL A 52 10.16 17.85 -7.58
N ALA A 53 9.78 18.97 -8.20
CA ALA A 53 8.42 19.49 -8.11
C ALA A 53 7.38 18.53 -8.75
N GLU A 54 7.71 17.90 -9.88
CA GLU A 54 6.85 16.89 -10.52
C GLU A 54 6.69 15.64 -9.64
N TRP A 55 7.78 15.16 -9.03
CA TRP A 55 7.74 14.07 -8.06
C TRP A 55 6.82 14.39 -6.89
N GLN A 56 7.06 15.52 -6.21
CA GLN A 56 6.31 15.92 -5.02
C GLN A 56 4.84 16.26 -5.34
N GLY A 57 4.59 16.90 -6.47
CA GLY A 57 3.28 17.42 -6.84
C GLY A 57 2.34 16.40 -7.48
N GLN A 58 2.87 15.40 -8.18
CA GLN A 58 2.06 14.47 -8.98
C GLN A 58 2.32 13.01 -8.66
N TYR A 59 3.57 12.55 -8.78
CA TYR A 59 3.86 11.11 -8.78
C TYR A 59 3.78 10.50 -7.38
N ARG A 60 4.31 11.19 -6.36
CA ARG A 60 4.29 10.73 -4.97
C ARG A 60 2.87 10.49 -4.47
N ALA A 61 1.95 11.39 -4.79
CA ALA A 61 0.55 11.29 -4.36
C ALA A 61 -0.15 10.03 -4.90
N GLN A 62 0.20 9.57 -6.11
CA GLN A 62 -0.38 8.36 -6.69
C GLN A 62 0.05 7.09 -5.95
N LEU A 63 1.32 7.03 -5.54
CA LEU A 63 1.83 5.92 -4.73
C LEU A 63 1.24 5.93 -3.32
N VAL A 64 1.09 7.10 -2.71
CA VAL A 64 0.38 7.26 -1.43
C VAL A 64 -1.06 6.79 -1.55
N ALA A 65 -1.76 7.17 -2.63
CA ALA A 65 -3.13 6.72 -2.87
C ALA A 65 -3.23 5.19 -3.04
N ALA A 66 -2.27 4.57 -3.74
CA ALA A 66 -2.18 3.11 -3.86
C ALA A 66 -1.96 2.43 -2.50
N LYS A 67 -1.07 2.97 -1.65
CA LYS A 67 -0.86 2.49 -0.28
C LYS A 67 -2.15 2.56 0.53
N THR A 68 -2.82 3.71 0.53
CA THR A 68 -4.09 3.90 1.24
C THR A 68 -5.19 2.95 0.74
N LEU A 69 -5.24 2.66 -0.56
CA LEU A 69 -6.17 1.67 -1.11
C LEU A 69 -5.92 0.28 -0.50
N VAL A 70 -4.66 -0.16 -0.45
CA VAL A 70 -4.29 -1.47 0.13
C VAL A 70 -4.61 -1.54 1.63
N GLU A 71 -4.35 -0.46 2.38
CA GLU A 71 -4.68 -0.37 3.81
C GLU A 71 -6.20 -0.43 4.06
N ASN A 72 -6.99 0.24 3.21
CA ASN A 72 -8.45 0.19 3.28
C ASN A 72 -8.97 -1.23 2.97
N LEU A 73 -8.46 -1.87 1.91
CA LEU A 73 -8.82 -3.24 1.56
C LEU A 73 -8.48 -4.23 2.69
N THR A 74 -7.31 -4.06 3.30
CA THR A 74 -6.88 -4.86 4.46
C THR A 74 -7.83 -4.68 5.64
N THR A 75 -8.21 -3.43 5.93
CA THR A 75 -9.16 -3.12 7.01
C THR A 75 -10.53 -3.75 6.75
N THR A 76 -11.07 -3.57 5.54
CA THR A 76 -12.35 -4.16 5.13
C THR A 76 -12.29 -5.68 5.22
N LEU A 77 -11.24 -6.31 4.69
CA LEU A 77 -11.09 -7.76 4.76
C LEU A 77 -11.04 -8.27 6.20
N GLY A 78 -10.32 -7.58 7.09
CA GLY A 78 -10.27 -7.91 8.52
C GLY A 78 -11.65 -7.83 9.21
N GLN A 79 -12.46 -6.83 8.85
CA GLN A 79 -13.83 -6.70 9.34
C GLN A 79 -14.72 -7.85 8.84
N GLU A 80 -14.66 -8.18 7.54
CA GLU A 80 -15.43 -9.27 6.94
C GLU A 80 -15.04 -10.64 7.52
N ILE A 81 -13.75 -10.90 7.76
CA ILE A 81 -13.27 -12.11 8.46
C ILE A 81 -13.90 -12.21 9.85
N THR A 82 -13.91 -11.10 10.59
CA THR A 82 -14.44 -11.06 11.96
C THR A 82 -15.94 -11.31 11.99
N GLU A 83 -16.68 -10.67 11.09
CA GLU A 83 -18.12 -10.85 10.98
C GLU A 83 -18.48 -12.27 10.53
N GLN A 84 -17.76 -12.82 9.56
CA GLN A 84 -17.96 -14.20 9.13
C GLN A 84 -17.70 -15.19 10.26
N ALA A 85 -16.63 -15.00 11.05
CA ALA A 85 -16.35 -15.86 12.20
C ALA A 85 -17.51 -15.82 13.23
N ARG A 86 -18.03 -14.62 13.50
CA ARG A 86 -19.17 -14.40 14.40
C ARG A 86 -20.45 -15.08 13.92
N VAL A 87 -20.80 -14.96 12.64
CA VAL A 87 -22.03 -15.52 12.06
C VAL A 87 -21.93 -17.04 11.91
N SER A 88 -20.76 -17.56 11.55
CA SER A 88 -20.53 -19.00 11.40
C SER A 88 -20.43 -19.75 12.75
N GLY A 89 -20.47 -19.06 13.89
CA GLY A 89 -20.40 -19.67 15.22
C GLY A 89 -19.04 -20.33 15.51
N ALA A 90 -17.97 -19.87 14.85
CA ALA A 90 -16.60 -20.32 15.09
C ALA A 90 -15.98 -19.64 16.31
#